data_AF-A0A6G4QWC5-F1
#
_entry.id   AF-A0A6G4QWC5-F1
#
_cell.length_a   1.000
_cell.length_b   1.000
_cell.length_c   1.000
_cell.angle_alpha   90.00
_cell.angle_beta   90.00
_cell.angle_gamma   90.00
#
_symmetry.space_group_name_H-M   'P 1'
#
loop_
_entity.id
_entity.type
_entity.pdbx_description
1 polymer ?
#
loop_
_entity_poly.entity_id
_entity_poly.type
_entity_poly.pdbx_seq_one_letter_code
_entity_poly.pdbx_strand_id
1 'polypeptide(L)'
;MSKKSIVAAVVGLLVVAPGLAHAAKPIRVFTQLGKDLPGQMADETVCTDYAKGVPTPGLPPPVVTGGGVAASAGAALATGFLAGLEEAKARRASYERCMRARGYTKVSLTAEEEAALKAAKKQPEREAWFAALLARPDLAQRIEAARADILDLPPVPDAKIGAAGLVFDLSQAKAAEGAVGEGGALATLPASHLATARLTTEYPVSNMLGINKRGEAGAVFHAVARGPYVAQWCGPFVNGSVQGKVTQMGCVETAGDGFKVINVGGESWLAGDLFVGGFPVDDGPRLEASAEDLIGPVTVAIKLDKITKKGVRLSAVGERDGKAVRVWVGGGNFDAEGRLVVPLWTHRLTITRQDQAIAAVLSADGDGRDWYGTAAP
;
A
#
# COMPACT_ATOMS: atom_id res chain seq x y z
N MET A 1 -42.91 -15.02 -5.26
CA MET A 1 -41.52 -14.85 -5.74
C MET A 1 -41.44 -13.56 -6.54
N SER A 2 -40.75 -12.54 -6.03
CA SER A 2 -40.11 -11.50 -6.86
C SER A 2 -39.03 -10.84 -6.00
N LYS A 3 -37.78 -11.11 -6.37
CA LYS A 3 -36.56 -10.52 -5.81
C LYS A 3 -36.23 -9.24 -6.57
N LYS A 4 -35.49 -8.34 -5.89
CA LYS A 4 -34.44 -7.40 -6.35
C LYS A 4 -34.70 -6.02 -5.74
N SER A 5 -34.10 -5.72 -4.60
CA SER A 5 -32.70 -5.25 -4.41
C SER A 5 -32.48 -3.89 -5.05
N ILE A 6 -32.62 -2.87 -4.21
CA ILE A 6 -32.18 -1.50 -4.42
C ILE A 6 -30.66 -1.50 -4.38
N VAL A 7 -30.01 -1.39 -5.53
CA VAL A 7 -28.57 -1.10 -5.63
C VAL A 7 -28.44 0.37 -5.99
N ALA A 8 -28.16 1.20 -4.99
CA ALA A 8 -27.79 2.58 -5.21
C ALA A 8 -26.35 2.61 -5.75
N ALA A 9 -26.20 2.87 -7.04
CA ALA A 9 -24.91 3.22 -7.63
C ALA A 9 -24.42 4.53 -6.98
N VAL A 10 -23.32 4.45 -6.23
CA VAL A 10 -22.66 5.62 -5.63
C VAL A 10 -21.90 6.34 -6.74
N VAL A 11 -22.61 7.19 -7.48
CA VAL A 11 -21.99 8.23 -8.31
C VAL A 11 -21.55 9.34 -7.37
N GLY A 12 -20.27 9.34 -6.98
CA GLY A 12 -19.67 10.38 -6.15
C GLY A 12 -19.57 11.70 -6.91
N LEU A 13 -20.65 12.49 -6.93
CA LEU A 13 -20.64 13.88 -7.40
C LEU A 13 -20.16 14.78 -6.26
N LEU A 14 -18.92 15.28 -6.35
CA LEU A 14 -18.39 16.26 -5.41
C LEU A 14 -18.92 17.66 -5.79
N VAL A 15 -19.80 18.21 -4.96
CA VAL A 15 -20.15 19.63 -4.99
C VAL A 15 -19.10 20.37 -4.16
N VAL A 16 -18.21 21.11 -4.81
CA VAL A 16 -17.19 21.95 -4.15
C VAL A 16 -17.79 23.34 -3.92
N ALA A 17 -17.62 23.87 -2.71
CA ALA A 17 -18.02 25.23 -2.34
C ALA A 17 -17.22 26.29 -3.12
N PRO A 18 -17.79 27.49 -3.39
CA PRO A 18 -17.14 28.49 -4.22
C PRO A 18 -16.07 29.24 -3.42
N GLY A 19 -14.82 29.10 -3.84
CA GLY A 19 -13.71 29.89 -3.31
C GLY A 19 -12.37 29.31 -3.77
N LEU A 20 -11.63 30.09 -4.56
CA LEU A 20 -10.36 29.77 -5.24
C LEU A 20 -10.54 29.02 -6.57
N ALA A 21 -10.51 29.79 -7.67
CA ALA A 21 -10.51 29.30 -9.04
C ALA A 21 -9.17 28.61 -9.38
N HIS A 22 -9.00 27.38 -8.91
CA HIS A 22 -8.28 26.39 -9.69
C HIS A 22 -9.24 25.90 -10.76
N ALA A 23 -8.82 25.86 -12.04
CA ALA A 23 -9.63 25.25 -13.08
C ALA A 23 -10.08 23.86 -12.62
N ALA A 24 -11.39 23.64 -12.50
CA ALA A 24 -11.91 22.37 -11.99
C ALA A 24 -11.39 21.24 -12.90
N LYS A 25 -10.69 20.26 -12.31
CA LYS A 25 -10.20 19.10 -13.08
C LYS A 25 -11.41 18.43 -13.76
N PRO A 26 -11.32 18.07 -15.07
CA PRO A 26 -12.43 17.47 -15.79
C PRO A 26 -12.88 16.17 -15.11
N ILE A 27 -14.17 15.86 -15.16
CA ILE A 27 -14.72 14.62 -14.67
C ILE A 27 -14.09 13.48 -15.46
N ARG A 28 -13.64 12.43 -14.76
CA ARG A 28 -13.07 11.23 -15.37
C ARG A 28 -13.96 10.04 -15.05
N VAL A 29 -14.17 9.17 -16.03
CA VAL A 29 -14.95 7.93 -15.88
C VAL A 29 -14.11 6.73 -16.27
N PHE A 30 -14.31 5.60 -15.58
CA PHE A 30 -13.66 4.35 -15.94
C PHE A 30 -14.30 3.77 -17.19
N THR A 31 -13.46 3.36 -18.15
CA THR A 31 -13.88 2.72 -19.39
C THR A 31 -12.86 1.64 -19.76
N GLN A 32 -13.31 0.62 -20.49
CA GLN A 32 -12.47 -0.47 -21.01
C GLN A 32 -12.93 -0.83 -22.42
N LEU A 33 -11.97 -1.03 -23.32
CA LEU A 33 -12.26 -1.44 -24.70
C LEU A 33 -13.05 -2.75 -24.74
N GLY A 34 -14.13 -2.76 -25.53
CA GLY A 34 -14.96 -3.96 -25.73
C GLY A 34 -15.83 -4.36 -24.54
N LYS A 35 -15.83 -3.58 -23.45
CA LYS A 35 -16.70 -3.83 -22.30
C LYS A 35 -18.05 -3.14 -22.49
N ASP A 36 -19.13 -3.90 -22.29
CA ASP A 36 -20.48 -3.34 -22.26
C ASP A 36 -20.84 -2.80 -20.86
N LEU A 37 -21.95 -2.04 -20.79
CA LEU A 37 -22.40 -1.45 -19.54
C LEU A 37 -22.72 -2.51 -18.46
N PRO A 38 -23.43 -3.62 -18.76
CA PRO A 38 -23.64 -4.69 -17.77
C PRO A 38 -22.33 -5.26 -17.22
N GLY A 39 -21.36 -5.54 -18.09
CA GLY A 39 -20.04 -6.02 -17.69
C GLY A 39 -19.28 -5.01 -16.82
N GLN A 40 -19.37 -3.72 -17.14
CA GLN A 40 -18.81 -2.66 -16.31
C GLN A 40 -19.46 -2.57 -14.93
N MET A 41 -20.79 -2.57 -14.85
CA MET A 41 -21.50 -2.51 -13.56
C MET A 41 -21.19 -3.73 -12.67
N ALA A 42 -21.04 -4.92 -13.27
CA ALA A 42 -20.61 -6.10 -12.55
C ALA A 42 -19.21 -5.91 -11.95
N ASP A 43 -18.28 -5.34 -12.72
CA ASP A 43 -16.92 -5.12 -12.24
C ASP A 43 -16.82 -4.01 -11.18
N GLU A 44 -17.58 -2.93 -11.35
CA GLU A 44 -17.70 -1.86 -10.36
C GLU A 44 -18.29 -2.38 -9.04
N THR A 45 -19.23 -3.33 -9.10
CA THR A 45 -19.80 -3.98 -7.90
C THR A 45 -18.72 -4.76 -7.15
N VAL A 46 -17.97 -5.61 -7.84
CA VAL A 46 -16.86 -6.38 -7.22
C VAL A 46 -15.81 -5.44 -6.62
N CYS A 47 -15.43 -4.39 -7.34
CA CYS A 47 -14.44 -3.43 -6.84
C CYS A 47 -14.96 -2.58 -5.67
N THR A 48 -16.26 -2.30 -5.64
CA THR A 48 -16.91 -1.60 -4.53
C THR A 48 -16.92 -2.49 -3.28
N ASP A 49 -17.25 -3.77 -3.43
CA ASP A 49 -17.27 -4.72 -2.32
C ASP A 49 -15.85 -5.02 -1.81
N TYR A 50 -14.87 -5.13 -2.71
CA TYR A 50 -13.46 -5.17 -2.35
C TYR A 50 -13.04 -3.94 -1.53
N ALA A 51 -13.39 -2.73 -1.99
CA ALA A 51 -13.04 -1.49 -1.30
C ALA A 51 -13.67 -1.37 0.10
N LYS A 52 -14.85 -1.95 0.33
CA LYS A 52 -15.48 -2.01 1.67
C LYS A 52 -14.75 -2.93 2.63
N GLY A 53 -14.06 -3.97 2.12
CA GLY A 53 -13.35 -4.96 2.92
C GLY A 53 -11.94 -4.55 3.38
N VAL A 54 -11.41 -3.43 2.87
CA VAL A 54 -10.05 -2.97 3.22
C VAL A 54 -10.06 -2.32 4.63
N PRO A 55 -9.28 -2.83 5.59
CA PRO A 55 -9.16 -2.23 6.92
C PRO A 55 -8.63 -0.79 6.83
N THR A 56 -9.25 0.13 7.57
CA THR A 56 -8.78 1.51 7.69
C THR A 56 -7.40 1.53 8.36
N PRO A 57 -6.39 2.27 7.84
CA PRO A 57 -5.13 2.48 8.55
C PRO A 57 -5.43 3.08 9.93
N GLY A 58 -5.04 2.36 10.99
CA GLY A 58 -5.37 2.69 12.37
C GLY A 58 -4.98 4.12 12.73
N LEU A 59 -5.98 4.99 12.91
CA LEU A 59 -5.80 6.20 13.68
C LEU A 59 -5.58 5.78 15.15
N PRO A 60 -4.58 6.32 15.85
CA PRO A 60 -4.46 6.10 17.29
C PRO A 60 -5.76 6.56 17.96
N PRO A 61 -6.25 5.85 18.99
CA PRO A 61 -7.43 6.29 19.72
C PRO A 61 -7.20 7.71 20.26
N PRO A 62 -8.22 8.58 20.24
CA PRO A 62 -8.05 9.96 20.68
C PRO A 62 -7.55 9.99 22.12
N VAL A 63 -6.42 10.66 22.33
CA VAL A 63 -5.95 11.01 23.67
C VAL A 63 -6.95 12.02 24.22
N VAL A 64 -7.81 11.57 25.13
CA VAL A 64 -8.73 12.46 25.86
C VAL A 64 -7.90 13.27 26.85
N THR A 65 -7.39 14.42 26.43
CA THR A 65 -6.90 15.44 27.36
C THR A 65 -8.11 16.19 27.90
N GLY A 66 -8.21 16.27 29.23
CA GLY A 66 -9.37 16.75 29.98
C GLY A 66 -9.67 18.24 29.80
N GLY A 67 -10.14 18.64 28.61
CA GLY A 67 -10.74 19.93 28.32
C GLY A 67 -12.27 19.82 28.24
N GLY A 68 -12.97 20.82 28.78
CA GLY A 68 -14.41 20.83 29.03
C GLY A 68 -15.31 20.28 27.91
N VAL A 69 -16.48 19.78 28.31
CA VAL A 69 -17.45 18.97 27.54
C VAL A 69 -17.85 19.58 26.17
N ALA A 70 -17.73 20.90 25.98
CA ALA A 70 -17.97 21.56 24.70
C ALA A 70 -16.77 21.52 23.72
N ALA A 71 -15.52 21.50 24.22
CA ALA A 71 -14.31 21.42 23.41
C ALA A 71 -14.01 19.98 22.92
N SER A 72 -14.39 18.98 23.70
CA SER A 72 -14.26 17.56 23.36
C SER A 72 -15.27 17.09 22.30
N ALA A 73 -16.48 17.65 22.27
CA ALA A 73 -17.47 17.36 21.23
C ALA A 73 -17.10 17.94 19.85
N GLY A 74 -16.54 19.15 19.81
CA GLY A 74 -16.05 19.77 18.56
C GLY A 74 -14.81 19.06 18.00
N ALA A 75 -13.88 18.64 18.86
CA ALA A 75 -12.73 17.84 18.46
C ALA A 75 -13.12 16.42 18.00
N ALA A 76 -14.12 15.79 18.63
CA ALA A 76 -14.66 14.48 18.25
C ALA A 76 -15.41 14.50 16.89
N LEU A 77 -16.15 15.57 16.60
CA LEU A 77 -16.80 15.76 15.29
C LEU A 77 -15.80 16.09 14.18
N ALA A 78 -14.80 16.92 14.45
CA ALA A 78 -13.73 17.22 13.50
C ALA A 78 -12.85 15.98 13.22
N THR A 79 -12.47 15.22 14.25
CA THR A 79 -11.73 13.96 14.10
C THR A 79 -12.57 12.88 13.45
N GLY A 80 -13.86 12.78 13.76
CA GLY A 80 -14.80 11.85 13.10
C GLY A 80 -15.04 12.19 11.62
N PHE A 81 -15.14 13.47 11.27
CA PHE A 81 -15.28 13.91 9.88
C PHE A 81 -13.98 13.73 9.08
N LEU A 82 -12.82 14.03 9.67
CA LEU A 82 -11.52 13.77 9.05
C LEU A 82 -11.26 12.26 8.91
N ALA A 83 -11.60 11.45 9.90
CA ALA A 83 -11.53 9.99 9.82
C ALA A 83 -12.46 9.44 8.73
N GLY A 84 -13.70 9.96 8.63
CA GLY A 84 -14.64 9.59 7.57
C GLY A 84 -14.18 10.02 6.17
N LEU A 85 -13.51 11.16 6.05
CA LEU A 85 -12.89 11.60 4.80
C LEU A 85 -11.69 10.75 4.40
N GLU A 86 -10.81 10.40 5.34
CA GLU A 86 -9.68 9.51 5.08
C GLU A 86 -10.14 8.10 4.76
N GLU A 87 -11.18 7.60 5.43
CA GLU A 87 -11.82 6.33 5.10
C GLU A 87 -12.46 6.37 3.70
N ALA A 88 -13.18 7.43 3.35
CA ALA A 88 -13.75 7.61 2.02
C ALA A 88 -12.66 7.70 0.93
N LYS A 89 -11.55 8.39 1.20
CA LYS A 89 -10.38 8.45 0.32
C LYS A 89 -9.72 7.08 0.16
N ALA A 90 -9.52 6.34 1.25
CA ALA A 90 -8.91 5.01 1.23
C ALA A 90 -9.78 3.99 0.48
N ARG A 91 -11.10 4.02 0.69
CA ARG A 91 -12.07 3.22 -0.05
C ARG A 91 -12.08 3.58 -1.53
N ARG A 92 -12.12 4.87 -1.86
CA ARG A 92 -12.03 5.36 -3.25
C ARG A 92 -10.73 4.89 -3.92
N ALA A 93 -9.58 5.06 -3.26
CA ALA A 93 -8.31 4.60 -3.79
C ALA A 93 -8.31 3.07 -4.04
N SER A 94 -8.91 2.30 -3.13
CA SER A 94 -9.01 0.83 -3.27
C SER A 94 -9.94 0.41 -4.42
N TYR A 95 -11.08 1.08 -4.57
CA TYR A 95 -11.99 0.89 -5.71
C TYR A 95 -11.29 1.18 -7.03
N GLU A 96 -10.62 2.33 -7.11
CA GLU A 96 -9.94 2.79 -8.33
C GLU A 96 -8.78 1.86 -8.73
N ARG A 97 -8.02 1.35 -7.75
CA ARG A 97 -6.99 0.33 -7.97
C ARG A 97 -7.56 -0.98 -8.52
N CYS A 98 -8.66 -1.46 -7.94
CA CYS A 98 -9.34 -2.66 -8.44
C CYS A 98 -9.82 -2.48 -9.89
N MET A 99 -10.39 -1.33 -10.23
CA MET A 99 -10.83 -1.03 -11.61
C MET A 99 -9.64 -1.04 -12.58
N ARG A 100 -8.50 -0.41 -12.22
CA ARG A 100 -7.30 -0.46 -13.06
C ARG A 100 -6.75 -1.88 -13.24
N ALA A 101 -6.69 -2.67 -12.17
CA ALA A 101 -6.24 -4.06 -12.22
C ALA A 101 -7.10 -4.93 -13.15
N ARG A 102 -8.35 -4.55 -13.36
CA ARG A 102 -9.27 -5.19 -14.31
C ARG A 102 -9.19 -4.64 -15.74
N GLY A 103 -8.24 -3.74 -15.99
CA GLY A 103 -7.96 -3.18 -17.32
C GLY A 103 -8.75 -1.92 -17.65
N TYR A 104 -9.41 -1.28 -16.68
CA TYR A 104 -10.11 -0.01 -16.90
C TYR A 104 -9.17 1.18 -16.86
N THR A 105 -9.44 2.16 -17.72
CA THR A 105 -8.73 3.43 -17.81
C THR A 105 -9.69 4.58 -17.52
N LYS A 106 -9.21 5.59 -16.79
CA LYS A 106 -9.96 6.84 -16.55
C LYS A 106 -9.84 7.79 -17.72
N VAL A 107 -10.90 7.90 -18.51
CA VAL A 107 -10.97 8.86 -19.62
C VAL A 107 -11.60 10.15 -19.12
N SER A 108 -10.95 11.28 -19.42
CA SER A 108 -11.50 12.61 -19.15
C SER A 108 -12.67 12.90 -20.08
N LEU A 109 -13.77 13.37 -19.50
CA LEU A 109 -14.94 13.80 -20.26
C LEU A 109 -14.69 15.15 -20.93
N THR A 110 -15.25 15.32 -22.12
CA THR A 110 -15.37 16.64 -22.76
C THR A 110 -16.39 17.49 -22.00
N ALA A 111 -16.36 18.81 -22.17
CA ALA A 111 -17.31 19.71 -21.51
C ALA A 111 -18.78 19.38 -21.83
N GLU A 112 -19.05 18.94 -23.07
CA GLU A 112 -20.38 18.51 -23.51
C GLU A 112 -20.82 17.22 -22.82
N GLU A 113 -19.92 16.23 -22.75
CA GLU A 113 -20.18 14.96 -22.06
C GLU A 113 -20.43 15.17 -20.58
N GLU A 114 -19.65 16.04 -19.93
CA GLU A 114 -19.88 16.41 -18.53
C GLU A 114 -21.25 17.06 -18.33
N ALA A 115 -21.64 17.99 -19.19
CA ALA A 115 -22.92 18.66 -19.11
C ALA A 115 -24.07 17.65 -19.30
N ALA A 116 -23.94 16.74 -20.27
CA ALA A 116 -24.91 15.68 -20.52
C ALA A 116 -25.01 14.70 -19.33
N LEU A 117 -23.89 14.31 -18.72
CA LEU A 117 -23.89 13.46 -17.53
C LEU A 117 -24.54 14.17 -16.33
N LYS A 118 -24.24 15.46 -16.12
CA LYS A 118 -24.86 16.28 -15.06
C LYS A 118 -26.36 16.47 -15.29
N ALA A 119 -26.81 16.51 -16.54
CA ALA A 119 -28.22 16.62 -16.91
C ALA A 119 -29.01 15.30 -16.73
N ALA A 120 -28.35 14.15 -16.87
CA ALA A 120 -28.92 12.83 -16.62
C ALA A 120 -29.14 12.61 -15.11
N LYS A 121 -30.30 13.03 -14.60
CA LYS A 121 -30.62 12.98 -13.16
C LYS A 121 -31.16 11.63 -12.73
N LYS A 122 -31.80 10.89 -13.63
CA LYS A 122 -32.40 9.58 -13.32
C LYS A 122 -31.47 8.43 -13.70
N GLN A 123 -31.62 7.30 -13.02
CA GLN A 123 -30.82 6.10 -13.28
C GLN A 123 -30.87 5.64 -14.75
N PRO A 124 -32.05 5.53 -15.40
CA PRO A 124 -32.10 5.09 -16.80
C PRO A 124 -31.43 6.07 -17.78
N GLU A 125 -31.50 7.37 -17.49
CA GLU A 125 -30.85 8.41 -18.30
C GLU A 125 -29.32 8.32 -18.18
N ARG A 126 -28.81 8.02 -16.98
CA ARG A 126 -27.37 7.81 -16.75
C ARG A 126 -26.87 6.53 -17.41
N GLU A 127 -27.63 5.44 -17.32
CA GLU A 127 -27.30 4.18 -18.00
C GLU A 127 -27.28 4.36 -19.52
N ALA A 128 -28.27 5.05 -20.09
CA ALA A 128 -28.28 5.38 -21.51
C ALA A 128 -27.07 6.24 -21.92
N TRP A 129 -26.70 7.22 -21.08
CA TRP A 129 -25.51 8.05 -21.30
C TRP A 129 -24.22 7.22 -21.28
N PHE A 130 -24.03 6.31 -20.31
CA PHE A 130 -22.85 5.44 -20.26
C PHE A 130 -22.80 4.46 -21.43
N ALA A 131 -23.95 3.88 -21.82
CA ALA A 131 -24.02 3.03 -23.00
C ALA A 131 -23.63 3.80 -24.27
N ALA A 132 -24.08 5.05 -24.41
CA ALA A 132 -23.70 5.91 -25.53
C ALA A 132 -22.20 6.26 -25.52
N LEU A 133 -21.63 6.55 -24.35
CA LEU A 133 -20.19 6.78 -24.19
C LEU A 133 -19.37 5.56 -24.63
N LEU A 134 -19.76 4.35 -24.17
CA LEU A 134 -19.06 3.09 -24.49
C LEU A 134 -19.16 2.72 -25.97
N ALA A 135 -20.21 3.15 -26.67
CA ALA A 135 -20.40 2.94 -28.10
C ALA A 135 -19.69 3.96 -28.99
N ARG A 136 -18.99 4.96 -28.41
CA ARG A 136 -18.34 6.01 -29.20
C ARG A 136 -17.17 5.47 -30.04
N PRO A 137 -17.04 5.90 -31.30
CA PRO A 137 -15.95 5.44 -32.18
C PRO A 137 -14.57 5.95 -31.77
N ASP A 138 -14.49 7.12 -31.12
CA ASP A 138 -13.24 7.74 -30.66
C ASP A 138 -12.82 7.27 -29.25
N LEU A 139 -13.64 6.46 -28.57
CA LEU A 139 -13.34 6.03 -27.20
C LEU A 139 -12.03 5.23 -27.13
N ALA A 140 -11.75 4.39 -28.13
CA ALA A 140 -10.51 3.62 -28.21
C ALA A 140 -9.27 4.51 -28.15
N GLN A 141 -9.25 5.56 -28.98
CA GLN A 141 -8.15 6.51 -29.03
C GLN A 141 -8.02 7.29 -27.71
N ARG A 142 -9.14 7.64 -27.07
CA ARG A 142 -9.14 8.34 -25.78
C ARG A 142 -8.65 7.45 -24.64
N ILE A 143 -8.95 6.15 -24.67
CA ILE A 143 -8.41 5.17 -23.72
C ILE A 143 -6.90 5.07 -23.88
N GLU A 144 -6.40 4.91 -25.11
CA GLU A 144 -4.96 4.82 -25.37
C GLU A 144 -4.22 6.11 -24.98
N ALA A 145 -4.77 7.29 -25.31
CA ALA A 145 -4.22 8.57 -24.86
C ALA A 145 -4.17 8.68 -23.33
N ALA A 146 -5.27 8.31 -22.65
CA ALA A 146 -5.33 8.31 -21.20
C ALA A 146 -4.41 7.27 -20.53
N ARG A 147 -4.06 6.18 -21.22
CA ARG A 147 -3.06 5.20 -20.77
C ARG A 147 -1.65 5.75 -20.89
N ALA A 148 -1.34 6.44 -22.00
CA ALA A 148 -0.03 7.04 -22.21
C ALA A 148 0.31 8.13 -21.16
N ASP A 149 -0.72 8.81 -20.63
CA ASP A 149 -0.57 9.83 -19.59
C ASP A 149 -0.42 9.25 -18.17
N ILE A 150 -0.85 8.01 -17.92
CA ILE A 150 -0.74 7.37 -16.61
C ILE A 150 0.49 6.45 -16.62
N LEU A 151 1.58 6.93 -16.02
CA LEU A 151 2.74 6.11 -15.70
C LEU A 151 2.39 5.12 -14.59
N ASP A 152 1.77 3.99 -14.95
CA ASP A 152 1.55 2.93 -13.98
C ASP A 152 2.90 2.39 -13.49
N LEU A 153 3.02 2.31 -12.16
CA LEU A 153 4.15 1.62 -11.53
C LEU A 153 4.16 0.16 -12.05
N PRO A 154 5.33 -0.45 -12.26
CA PRO A 154 5.40 -1.84 -12.67
C PRO A 154 4.61 -2.70 -11.68
N PRO A 155 3.88 -3.73 -12.16
CA PRO A 155 3.12 -4.60 -11.30
C PRO A 155 4.07 -5.27 -10.30
N VAL A 156 3.66 -5.29 -9.04
CA VAL A 156 4.39 -6.00 -8.00
C VAL A 156 3.99 -7.48 -8.10
N PRO A 157 4.95 -8.41 -8.29
CA PRO A 157 4.63 -9.83 -8.30
C PRO A 157 3.95 -10.26 -7.00
N ASP A 158 3.04 -11.23 -7.08
CA ASP A 158 2.44 -11.81 -5.89
C ASP A 158 3.50 -12.58 -5.09
N ALA A 159 4.01 -11.95 -4.04
CA ALA A 159 5.00 -12.53 -3.15
C ALA A 159 4.28 -13.35 -2.08
N LYS A 160 4.33 -14.67 -2.22
CA LYS A 160 3.75 -15.57 -1.22
C LYS A 160 4.50 -15.55 0.12
N ILE A 161 5.71 -14.97 0.20
CA ILE A 161 6.58 -15.02 1.39
C ILE A 161 7.38 -13.72 1.47
N GLY A 162 7.18 -12.88 2.51
CA GLY A 162 7.95 -11.64 2.65
C GLY A 162 7.46 -10.60 3.67
N ALA A 163 8.33 -9.64 4.05
CA ALA A 163 7.90 -8.29 4.42
C ALA A 163 8.84 -7.23 3.89
N ALA A 164 8.34 -6.00 3.86
CA ALA A 164 9.05 -4.83 3.36
C ALA A 164 9.65 -5.05 1.96
N GLY A 165 9.00 -5.88 1.13
CA GLY A 165 9.47 -6.16 -0.22
C GLY A 165 10.58 -7.20 -0.35
N LEU A 166 10.83 -7.99 0.69
CA LEU A 166 11.78 -9.11 0.65
C LEU A 166 11.06 -10.44 0.43
N VAL A 167 11.75 -11.39 -0.20
CA VAL A 167 11.36 -12.80 -0.35
C VAL A 167 12.38 -13.66 0.36
N PHE A 168 11.95 -14.46 1.34
CA PHE A 168 12.86 -15.28 2.15
C PHE A 168 13.13 -16.63 1.50
N ASP A 169 14.40 -17.03 1.49
CA ASP A 169 14.81 -18.40 1.22
C ASP A 169 14.81 -19.19 2.53
N LEU A 170 13.64 -19.75 2.86
CA LEU A 170 13.47 -20.54 4.07
C LEU A 170 14.20 -21.89 4.02
N SER A 171 14.61 -22.36 2.84
CA SER A 171 15.42 -23.59 2.73
C SER A 171 16.85 -23.40 3.26
N GLN A 172 17.32 -22.16 3.29
CA GLN A 172 18.62 -21.76 3.82
C GLN A 172 18.53 -21.07 5.18
N ALA A 173 17.33 -20.95 5.74
CA ALA A 173 17.12 -20.34 7.04
C ALA A 173 17.76 -21.18 8.15
N LYS A 174 18.33 -20.50 9.15
CA LYS A 174 19.00 -21.13 10.29
C LYS A 174 18.42 -20.61 11.58
N ALA A 175 18.03 -21.49 12.48
CA ALA A 175 17.75 -21.12 13.87
C ALA A 175 19.05 -20.95 14.65
N ALA A 176 18.97 -20.26 15.78
CA ALA A 176 20.10 -20.13 16.70
C ALA A 176 20.47 -21.49 17.32
N GLU A 177 21.77 -21.74 17.44
CA GLU A 177 22.30 -22.91 18.12
C GLU A 177 22.31 -22.67 19.64
N GLY A 178 21.17 -22.88 20.30
CA GLY A 178 21.03 -22.82 21.75
C GLY A 178 20.12 -21.70 22.27
N ALA A 179 20.24 -21.41 23.57
CA ALA A 179 19.41 -20.43 24.25
C ALA A 179 19.86 -19.00 23.95
N VAL A 180 18.91 -18.15 23.58
CA VAL A 180 19.12 -16.76 23.15
C VAL A 180 18.54 -15.81 24.18
N GLY A 181 19.35 -14.87 24.65
CA GLY A 181 18.92 -13.76 25.51
C GLY A 181 18.38 -12.57 24.72
N GLU A 182 17.86 -11.56 25.41
CA GLU A 182 17.41 -10.31 24.80
C GLU A 182 18.52 -9.67 23.95
N GLY A 183 18.15 -9.15 22.77
CA GLY A 183 19.05 -8.61 21.74
C GLY A 183 19.63 -9.64 20.78
N GLY A 184 19.58 -10.94 21.11
CA GLY A 184 20.10 -12.01 20.28
C GLY A 184 19.21 -12.37 19.08
N ALA A 185 19.82 -12.98 18.07
CA ALA A 185 19.10 -13.50 16.90
C ALA A 185 18.59 -14.92 17.19
N LEU A 186 17.30 -15.15 16.99
CA LEU A 186 16.63 -16.45 17.10
C LEU A 186 16.72 -17.24 15.79
N ALA A 187 16.72 -16.54 14.66
CA ALA A 187 16.88 -17.13 13.34
C ALA A 187 17.47 -16.12 12.36
N THR A 188 18.15 -16.64 11.35
CA THR A 188 18.72 -15.89 10.23
C THR A 188 18.14 -16.42 8.93
N LEU A 189 17.57 -15.53 8.12
CA LEU A 189 16.84 -15.82 6.90
C LEU A 189 17.54 -15.11 5.74
N PRO A 190 18.15 -15.84 4.79
CA PRO A 190 18.57 -15.25 3.52
C PRO A 190 17.35 -14.73 2.75
N ALA A 191 17.50 -13.59 2.09
CA ALA A 191 16.43 -12.91 1.40
C ALA A 191 16.90 -12.22 0.11
N SER A 192 16.00 -12.10 -0.85
CA SER A 192 16.16 -11.23 -2.03
C SER A 192 15.01 -10.23 -2.09
N HIS A 193 15.15 -9.18 -2.89
CA HIS A 193 14.03 -8.28 -3.14
C HIS A 193 13.00 -8.97 -4.02
N LEU A 194 11.72 -8.69 -3.76
CA LEU A 194 10.59 -9.20 -4.51
C LEU A 194 10.67 -8.82 -5.98
N ALA A 195 10.94 -7.54 -6.24
CA ALA A 195 11.23 -7.01 -7.55
C ALA A 195 12.06 -5.75 -7.38
N THR A 196 12.91 -5.47 -8.35
CA THR A 196 13.64 -4.21 -8.43
C THR A 196 13.41 -3.54 -9.77
N ALA A 197 13.53 -2.22 -9.79
CA ALA A 197 13.35 -1.41 -10.98
C ALA A 197 14.31 -0.22 -10.94
N ARG A 198 14.70 0.27 -12.12
CA ARG A 198 15.52 1.47 -12.24
C ARG A 198 14.66 2.65 -12.62
N LEU A 199 14.86 3.78 -11.94
CA LEU A 199 14.26 5.04 -12.30
C LEU A 199 14.89 5.56 -13.59
N THR A 200 14.14 5.64 -14.69
CA THR A 200 14.70 5.97 -16.01
C THR A 200 14.97 7.46 -16.21
N THR A 201 14.22 8.31 -15.51
CA THR A 201 14.31 9.77 -15.59
C THR A 201 14.21 10.37 -14.20
N GLU A 202 14.77 11.57 -13.99
CA GLU A 202 14.60 12.28 -12.72
C GLU A 202 13.11 12.39 -12.37
N TYR A 203 12.78 12.12 -11.11
CA TYR A 203 11.41 12.17 -10.60
C TYR A 203 11.28 13.30 -9.58
N PRO A 204 10.87 14.50 -10.01
CA PRO A 204 10.66 15.62 -9.11
C PRO A 204 9.40 15.38 -8.28
N VAL A 205 9.54 15.57 -6.99
CA VAL A 205 8.48 15.44 -6.01
C VAL A 205 8.35 16.78 -5.30
N SER A 206 7.42 17.60 -5.80
CA SER A 206 7.06 18.86 -5.19
C SER A 206 5.75 18.69 -4.43
N ASN A 207 5.69 19.19 -3.20
CA ASN A 207 4.43 19.30 -2.48
C ASN A 207 4.03 20.78 -2.31
N MET A 208 2.76 21.02 -1.95
CA MET A 208 2.25 22.37 -1.69
C MET A 208 3.03 23.15 -0.62
N LEU A 209 3.83 22.46 0.20
CA LEU A 209 4.65 23.07 1.25
C LEU A 209 6.06 23.46 0.77
N GLY A 210 6.36 23.33 -0.53
CA GLY A 210 7.66 23.71 -1.10
C GLY A 210 8.80 22.75 -0.73
N ILE A 211 8.50 21.55 -0.23
CA ILE A 211 9.51 20.52 -0.01
C ILE A 211 9.84 19.93 -1.38
N ASN A 212 11.07 20.18 -1.84
CA ASN A 212 11.59 19.66 -3.11
C ASN A 212 12.37 18.37 -2.85
N LYS A 213 11.68 17.24 -2.99
CA LYS A 213 12.32 15.92 -3.08
C LYS A 213 12.55 15.57 -4.54
N ARG A 214 13.57 14.77 -4.82
CA ARG A 214 13.79 14.21 -6.16
C ARG A 214 14.32 12.79 -6.08
N GLY A 215 13.76 11.90 -6.90
CA GLY A 215 14.41 10.64 -7.25
C GLY A 215 15.39 10.91 -8.38
N GLU A 216 16.66 10.52 -8.22
CA GLU A 216 17.68 10.73 -9.26
C GLU A 216 17.59 9.62 -10.32
N ALA A 217 17.74 9.99 -11.59
CA ALA A 217 17.79 9.01 -12.69
C ALA A 217 18.88 7.96 -12.40
N GLY A 218 18.56 6.70 -12.66
CA GLY A 218 19.42 5.56 -12.36
C GLY A 218 19.25 4.99 -10.95
N ALA A 219 18.54 5.67 -10.04
CA ALA A 219 18.24 5.14 -8.71
C ALA A 219 17.47 3.81 -8.80
N VAL A 220 17.79 2.89 -7.89
CA VAL A 220 17.13 1.59 -7.81
C VAL A 220 15.99 1.66 -6.80
N PHE A 221 14.82 1.19 -7.22
CA PHE A 221 13.63 1.04 -6.40
C PHE A 221 13.35 -0.45 -6.20
N HIS A 222 12.82 -0.83 -5.04
CA HIS A 222 12.32 -2.17 -4.79
C HIS A 222 10.82 -2.14 -4.50
N ALA A 223 10.13 -3.18 -4.95
CA ALA A 223 8.72 -3.36 -4.71
C ALA A 223 8.46 -3.79 -3.26
N VAL A 224 7.48 -3.17 -2.62
CA VAL A 224 6.95 -3.54 -1.30
C VAL A 224 5.50 -3.94 -1.48
N ALA A 225 5.17 -5.22 -1.26
CA ALA A 225 3.80 -5.71 -1.39
C ALA A 225 2.97 -5.38 -0.13
N ARG A 226 1.78 -4.80 -0.33
CA ARG A 226 0.73 -4.62 0.70
C ARG A 226 -0.59 -5.31 0.33
N GLY A 227 -0.49 -6.50 -0.27
CA GLY A 227 -1.63 -7.27 -0.78
C GLY A 227 -1.80 -7.15 -2.30
N PRO A 228 -2.85 -7.79 -2.87
CA PRO A 228 -2.93 -8.14 -4.30
C PRO A 228 -3.03 -6.95 -5.28
N TYR A 229 -3.23 -5.73 -4.79
CA TYR A 229 -3.47 -4.55 -5.65
C TYR A 229 -2.72 -3.29 -5.23
N VAL A 230 -1.74 -3.38 -4.32
CA VAL A 230 -0.95 -2.20 -3.91
C VAL A 230 0.45 -2.36 -4.46
N ALA A 231 0.72 -1.69 -5.59
CA ALA A 231 2.07 -1.45 -6.06
C ALA A 231 2.67 -0.28 -5.26
N GLN A 232 3.54 -0.61 -4.31
CA GLN A 232 4.37 0.35 -3.61
C GLN A 232 5.83 0.10 -4.00
N TRP A 233 6.52 1.14 -4.45
CA TRP A 233 7.91 1.07 -4.89
C TRP A 233 8.75 2.03 -4.06
N CYS A 234 9.78 1.53 -3.40
CA CYS A 234 10.60 2.27 -2.45
C CYS A 234 12.01 2.46 -2.99
N GLY A 235 12.51 3.69 -2.93
CA GLY A 235 13.84 4.05 -3.41
C GLY A 235 14.36 5.34 -2.77
N PRO A 236 15.62 5.70 -3.04
CA PRO A 236 16.23 6.88 -2.46
C PRO A 236 15.67 8.17 -3.09
N PHE A 237 15.32 9.13 -2.23
CA PHE A 237 14.95 10.49 -2.58
C PHE A 237 15.96 11.46 -1.98
N VAL A 238 16.48 12.37 -2.79
CA VAL A 238 17.30 13.48 -2.33
C VAL A 238 16.37 14.63 -1.95
N ASN A 239 16.49 15.11 -0.72
CA ASN A 239 15.80 16.30 -0.24
C ASN A 239 16.78 17.48 -0.21
N GLY A 240 16.41 18.59 -0.85
CA GLY A 240 17.13 19.85 -0.72
C GLY A 240 16.74 20.53 0.59
N SER A 241 17.64 20.52 1.59
CA SER A 241 17.46 21.30 2.82
C SER A 241 18.45 22.46 2.88
N VAL A 242 18.14 23.48 3.70
CA VAL A 242 19.06 24.60 4.00
C VAL A 242 20.40 24.10 4.59
N GLN A 243 20.42 22.90 5.16
CA GLN A 243 21.60 22.25 5.77
C GLN A 243 22.35 21.30 4.81
N GLY A 244 21.93 21.20 3.54
CA GLY A 244 22.55 20.33 2.55
C GLY A 244 21.60 19.27 1.96
N LYS A 245 22.16 18.42 1.10
CA LYS A 245 21.44 17.30 0.47
C LYS A 245 21.35 16.14 1.45
N VAL A 246 20.13 15.73 1.78
CA VAL A 246 19.88 14.53 2.59
C VAL A 246 19.19 13.50 1.72
N THR A 247 19.79 12.32 1.57
CA THR A 247 19.15 11.18 0.92
C THR A 247 18.31 10.43 1.95
N GLN A 248 17.04 10.24 1.65
CA GLN A 248 16.09 9.53 2.50
C GLN A 248 15.39 8.44 1.70
N MET A 249 15.04 7.34 2.35
CA MET A 249 14.18 6.33 1.75
C MET A 249 12.75 6.87 1.66
N GLY A 250 12.13 6.70 0.49
CA GLY A 250 10.75 7.08 0.24
C GLY A 250 10.08 6.04 -0.63
N CYS A 251 8.78 5.91 -0.50
CA CYS A 251 7.98 4.99 -1.29
C CYS A 251 6.93 5.74 -2.07
N VAL A 252 6.77 5.37 -3.34
CA VAL A 252 5.63 5.81 -4.15
C VAL A 252 4.63 4.67 -4.17
N GLU A 253 3.38 4.96 -3.84
CA GLU A 253 2.28 4.02 -4.05
C GLU A 253 1.21 4.64 -4.96
N THR A 254 0.45 3.77 -5.61
CA THR A 254 -0.77 4.17 -6.31
C THR A 254 -1.86 4.58 -5.33
N ALA A 255 -2.39 5.80 -5.50
CA ALA A 255 -3.40 6.37 -4.62
C ALA A 255 -4.50 7.06 -5.45
N GLY A 256 -5.61 6.35 -5.69
CA GLY A 256 -6.73 6.89 -6.46
C GLY A 256 -6.37 7.22 -7.91
N ASP A 257 -6.48 8.49 -8.28
CA ASP A 257 -6.21 9.00 -9.63
C ASP A 257 -4.74 9.32 -9.91
N GLY A 258 -3.90 9.34 -8.88
CA GLY A 258 -2.47 9.59 -9.02
C GLY A 258 -1.65 8.71 -8.09
N PHE A 259 -0.65 9.33 -7.47
CA PHE A 259 0.28 8.65 -6.59
C PHE A 259 0.33 9.37 -5.26
N LYS A 260 0.86 8.70 -4.25
CA LYS A 260 1.32 9.39 -3.04
C LYS A 260 2.74 8.96 -2.73
N VAL A 261 3.52 9.91 -2.25
CA VAL A 261 4.87 9.65 -1.77
C VAL A 261 4.82 9.60 -0.25
N ILE A 262 5.33 8.51 0.31
CA ILE A 262 5.42 8.25 1.73
C ILE A 262 6.89 8.27 2.11
N ASN A 263 7.22 9.00 3.18
CA ASN A 263 8.54 8.90 3.78
C ASN A 263 8.57 7.65 4.65
N VAL A 264 9.64 6.88 4.53
CA VAL A 264 9.81 5.66 5.31
C VAL A 264 11.17 5.68 5.96
N GLY A 265 11.30 4.99 7.09
CA GLY A 265 12.63 4.72 7.64
C GLY A 265 13.40 3.75 6.74
N GLY A 266 14.64 3.48 7.12
CA GLY A 266 15.47 2.47 6.46
C GLY A 266 16.61 3.06 5.66
N GLU A 267 17.09 2.28 4.70
CA GLU A 267 18.30 2.54 3.93
C GLU A 267 18.00 2.47 2.43
N SER A 268 18.90 2.99 1.59
CA SER A 268 18.75 2.99 0.12
C SER A 268 18.43 1.62 -0.50
N TRP A 269 18.77 0.55 0.22
CA TRP A 269 18.61 -0.83 -0.19
C TRP A 269 17.41 -1.54 0.45
N LEU A 270 16.76 -0.97 1.47
CA LEU A 270 15.61 -1.63 2.12
C LEU A 270 14.73 -0.62 2.86
N ALA A 271 13.44 -0.63 2.54
CA ALA A 271 12.44 0.13 3.28
C ALA A 271 12.28 -0.46 4.69
N GLY A 272 12.31 0.40 5.70
CA GLY A 272 12.02 0.00 7.08
C GLY A 272 10.54 0.08 7.44
N ASP A 273 10.25 0.21 8.73
CA ASP A 273 8.90 0.46 9.22
C ASP A 273 8.27 1.66 8.50
N LEU A 274 7.10 1.40 7.92
CA LEU A 274 6.38 2.36 7.09
C LEU A 274 5.64 3.36 7.99
N PHE A 275 5.95 4.66 7.86
CA PHE A 275 5.19 5.69 8.55
C PHE A 275 3.78 5.83 7.94
N VAL A 276 2.79 6.07 8.81
CA VAL A 276 1.43 6.40 8.37
C VAL A 276 1.41 7.86 7.91
N GLY A 277 1.07 8.06 6.65
CA GLY A 277 0.97 9.39 6.04
C GLY A 277 1.81 9.51 4.78
N GLY A 278 1.21 10.04 3.73
CA GLY A 278 1.88 10.36 2.48
C GLY A 278 1.25 11.60 1.90
N PHE A 279 1.97 12.29 1.03
CA PHE A 279 1.43 13.45 0.34
C PHE A 279 1.11 13.07 -1.11
N PRO A 280 -0.03 13.53 -1.63
CA PRO A 280 -0.42 13.23 -3.00
C PRO A 280 0.54 13.90 -3.97
N VAL A 281 0.78 13.23 -5.09
CA VAL A 281 1.54 13.75 -6.23
C VAL A 281 0.80 13.40 -7.51
N ASP A 282 0.88 14.28 -8.50
CA ASP A 282 0.11 14.13 -9.73
C ASP A 282 0.63 12.97 -10.60
N ASP A 283 1.95 12.77 -10.65
CA ASP A 283 2.59 11.76 -11.51
C ASP A 283 3.42 10.74 -10.73
N GLY A 284 3.55 9.53 -11.30
CA GLY A 284 4.36 8.44 -10.79
C GLY A 284 5.77 8.43 -11.39
N PRO A 285 6.75 7.79 -10.73
CA PRO A 285 8.08 7.61 -11.29
C PRO A 285 8.05 6.69 -12.51
N ARG A 286 8.91 6.98 -13.48
CA ARG A 286 9.17 6.10 -14.63
C ARG A 286 10.11 4.98 -14.21
N LEU A 287 9.57 3.84 -13.82
CA LEU A 287 10.36 2.69 -13.38
C LEU A 287 10.44 1.64 -14.49
N GLU A 288 11.66 1.26 -14.85
CA GLU A 288 11.95 0.13 -15.72
C GLU A 288 12.23 -1.10 -14.85
N ALA A 289 11.33 -2.08 -14.89
CA ALA A 289 11.46 -3.31 -14.12
C ALA A 289 12.71 -4.10 -14.54
N SER A 290 13.40 -4.69 -13.57
CA SER A 290 14.56 -5.55 -13.78
C SER A 290 14.19 -7.01 -13.57
N ALA A 291 14.73 -7.89 -14.41
CA ALA A 291 14.65 -9.34 -14.22
C ALA A 291 15.60 -9.84 -13.11
N GLU A 292 16.62 -9.04 -12.78
CA GLU A 292 17.60 -9.32 -11.73
C GLU A 292 17.32 -8.47 -10.48
N ASP A 293 17.74 -8.95 -9.32
CA ASP A 293 17.80 -8.12 -8.11
C ASP A 293 18.97 -7.13 -8.21
N LEU A 294 18.66 -5.89 -8.61
CA LEU A 294 19.64 -4.81 -8.78
C LEU A 294 20.26 -4.32 -7.47
N ILE A 295 19.67 -4.67 -6.33
CA ILE A 295 20.18 -4.31 -5.01
C ILE A 295 21.11 -5.42 -4.54
N GLY A 296 20.69 -6.68 -4.67
CA GLY A 296 21.43 -7.86 -4.26
C GLY A 296 20.94 -8.43 -2.91
N PRO A 297 21.54 -9.54 -2.46
CA PRO A 297 21.02 -10.32 -1.34
C PRO A 297 21.03 -9.56 -0.02
N VAL A 298 20.07 -9.87 0.83
CA VAL A 298 19.92 -9.35 2.18
C VAL A 298 19.86 -10.52 3.15
N THR A 299 20.46 -10.37 4.32
CA THR A 299 20.25 -11.31 5.43
C THR A 299 19.34 -10.67 6.45
N VAL A 300 18.24 -11.35 6.81
CA VAL A 300 17.29 -10.89 7.82
C VAL A 300 17.44 -11.73 9.08
N ALA A 301 17.68 -11.07 10.21
CA ALA A 301 17.69 -11.71 11.51
C ALA A 301 16.34 -11.48 12.23
N ILE A 302 15.71 -12.56 12.69
CA ILE A 302 14.62 -12.48 13.68
C ILE A 302 15.26 -12.32 15.05
N LYS A 303 15.15 -11.15 15.66
CA LYS A 303 15.74 -10.81 16.95
C LYS A 303 14.73 -10.88 18.08
N LEU A 304 15.21 -11.31 19.25
CA LEU A 304 14.47 -11.28 20.50
C LEU A 304 14.63 -9.89 21.14
N ASP A 305 13.66 -9.00 20.96
CA ASP A 305 13.75 -7.65 21.52
C ASP A 305 13.54 -7.66 23.04
N LYS A 306 12.58 -8.46 23.52
CA LYS A 306 12.19 -8.49 24.93
C LYS A 306 11.50 -9.79 25.33
N ILE A 307 11.79 -10.29 26.52
CA ILE A 307 11.05 -11.35 27.19
C ILE A 307 10.16 -10.72 28.26
N THR A 308 8.88 -11.08 28.26
CA THR A 308 7.91 -10.65 29.27
C THR A 308 7.47 -11.85 30.09
N LYS A 309 6.71 -11.61 31.17
CA LYS A 309 6.17 -12.70 31.99
C LYS A 309 5.29 -13.67 31.18
N LYS A 310 4.59 -13.17 30.16
CA LYS A 310 3.57 -13.93 29.39
C LYS A 310 3.99 -14.26 27.96
N GLY A 311 5.10 -13.75 27.46
CA GLY A 311 5.40 -13.79 26.02
C GLY A 311 6.69 -13.08 25.65
N VAL A 312 6.87 -12.82 24.35
CA VAL A 312 8.05 -12.14 23.80
C VAL A 312 7.67 -11.03 22.83
N ARG A 313 8.57 -10.06 22.68
CA ARG A 313 8.59 -9.11 21.56
C ARG A 313 9.74 -9.48 20.64
N LEU A 314 9.44 -9.53 19.35
CA LEU A 314 10.38 -9.90 18.29
C LEU A 314 10.48 -8.76 17.27
N SER A 315 11.61 -8.67 16.61
CA SER A 315 11.77 -7.84 15.42
C SER A 315 12.45 -8.62 14.30
N ALA A 316 12.19 -8.25 13.05
CA ALA A 316 12.97 -8.70 11.91
C ALA A 316 13.83 -7.54 11.44
N VAL A 317 15.13 -7.78 11.33
CA VAL A 317 16.13 -6.76 11.00
C VAL A 317 16.94 -7.26 9.81
N GLY A 318 16.82 -6.57 8.68
CA GLY A 318 17.72 -6.74 7.54
C GLY A 318 19.06 -6.07 7.86
N GLU A 319 20.16 -6.75 7.55
CA GLU A 319 21.51 -6.23 7.73
C GLU A 319 22.29 -6.29 6.43
N ARG A 320 22.98 -5.19 6.11
CA ARG A 320 23.86 -5.08 4.94
C ARG A 320 24.83 -3.92 5.13
N ASP A 321 26.09 -4.12 4.75
CA ASP A 321 27.15 -3.10 4.74
C ASP A 321 27.29 -2.35 6.10
N GLY A 322 27.15 -3.09 7.22
CA GLY A 322 27.22 -2.55 8.58
C GLY A 322 26.00 -1.72 9.00
N LYS A 323 24.96 -1.65 8.17
CA LYS A 323 23.71 -0.95 8.44
C LYS A 323 22.59 -1.94 8.71
N ALA A 324 21.66 -1.55 9.57
CA ALA A 324 20.53 -2.36 10.00
C ALA A 324 19.22 -1.64 9.73
N VAL A 325 18.28 -2.33 9.10
CA VAL A 325 16.92 -1.84 8.82
C VAL A 325 15.93 -2.78 9.48
N ARG A 326 15.13 -2.24 10.41
CA ARG A 326 14.01 -2.96 11.00
C ARG A 326 12.84 -2.95 10.00
N VAL A 327 12.40 -4.14 9.61
CA VAL A 327 11.33 -4.35 8.62
C VAL A 327 10.03 -4.86 9.22
N TRP A 328 10.08 -5.35 10.46
CA TRP A 328 8.93 -5.85 11.18
C TRP A 328 9.17 -5.83 12.69
N VAL A 329 8.09 -5.64 13.43
CA VAL A 329 8.02 -5.84 14.88
C VAL A 329 6.72 -6.58 15.20
N GLY A 330 6.84 -7.60 16.03
CA GLY A 330 5.68 -8.30 16.56
C GLY A 330 6.02 -9.07 17.82
N GLY A 331 5.35 -10.18 18.03
CA GLY A 331 5.50 -10.99 19.22
C GLY A 331 4.23 -11.77 19.52
N GLY A 332 4.26 -12.50 20.62
CA GLY A 332 3.15 -13.33 21.02
C GLY A 332 3.28 -13.78 22.47
N ASN A 333 2.18 -14.32 22.98
CA ASN A 333 2.16 -14.94 24.30
C ASN A 333 2.56 -16.41 24.19
N PHE A 334 3.23 -16.91 25.23
CA PHE A 334 3.46 -18.33 25.38
C PHE A 334 2.16 -19.06 25.72
N ASP A 335 2.04 -20.30 25.25
CA ASP A 335 1.05 -21.26 25.70
C ASP A 335 1.34 -21.76 27.13
N ALA A 336 0.52 -22.68 27.63
CA ALA A 336 0.67 -23.26 28.96
C ALA A 336 1.99 -24.04 29.13
N GLU A 337 2.57 -24.53 28.03
CA GLU A 337 3.84 -25.24 28.00
C GLU A 337 5.04 -24.30 27.80
N GLY A 338 4.83 -22.97 27.75
CA GLY A 338 5.90 -22.00 27.56
C GLY A 338 6.37 -21.86 26.11
N ARG A 339 5.55 -22.25 25.13
CA ARG A 339 5.88 -22.21 23.69
C ARG A 339 5.09 -21.15 22.95
N LEU A 340 5.73 -20.57 21.94
CA LEU A 340 5.12 -19.66 20.98
C LEU A 340 5.50 -20.14 19.57
N VAL A 341 4.51 -20.30 18.70
CA VAL A 341 4.74 -20.63 17.30
C VAL A 341 4.58 -19.38 16.46
N VAL A 342 5.63 -19.01 15.74
CA VAL A 342 5.60 -17.93 14.74
C VAL A 342 5.49 -18.57 13.36
N PRO A 343 4.37 -18.37 12.65
CA PRO A 343 4.21 -18.89 11.29
C PRO A 343 5.16 -18.18 10.31
N LEU A 344 5.85 -18.95 9.48
CA LEU A 344 6.78 -18.51 8.44
C LEU A 344 6.44 -19.19 7.11
N TRP A 345 5.16 -19.18 6.74
CA TRP A 345 4.62 -19.75 5.51
C TRP A 345 4.83 -21.27 5.36
N THR A 346 5.90 -21.70 4.70
CA THR A 346 6.27 -23.12 4.58
C THR A 346 6.98 -23.64 5.83
N HIS A 347 7.36 -22.75 6.73
CA HIS A 347 8.06 -23.08 7.97
C HIS A 347 7.32 -22.56 9.20
N ARG A 348 7.73 -23.05 10.37
CA ARG A 348 7.37 -22.52 11.69
C ARG A 348 8.62 -22.28 12.50
N LEU A 349 8.68 -21.13 13.15
CA LEU A 349 9.65 -20.85 14.18
C LEU A 349 8.99 -21.11 15.53
N THR A 350 9.32 -22.23 16.15
CA THR A 350 8.87 -22.57 17.50
C THR A 350 9.86 -22.03 18.52
N ILE A 351 9.34 -21.22 19.42
CA ILE A 351 10.09 -20.48 20.43
C ILE A 351 9.69 -21.04 21.78
N THR A 352 10.65 -21.58 22.54
CA THR A 352 10.40 -22.19 23.86
C THR A 352 11.14 -21.42 24.94
N ARG A 353 10.42 -21.07 26.01
CA ARG A 353 11.02 -20.37 27.14
C ARG A 353 11.96 -21.26 27.94
N GLN A 354 13.13 -20.74 28.27
CA GLN A 354 14.14 -21.34 29.14
C GLN A 354 14.61 -20.27 30.15
N ASP A 355 13.91 -20.15 31.28
CA ASP A 355 14.15 -19.13 32.31
C ASP A 355 14.12 -17.67 31.77
N GLN A 356 15.30 -17.08 31.61
CA GLN A 356 15.55 -15.72 31.08
C GLN A 356 16.04 -15.73 29.63
N ALA A 357 16.03 -16.89 28.98
CA ALA A 357 16.44 -17.08 27.61
C ALA A 357 15.38 -17.88 26.85
N ILE A 358 15.62 -18.03 25.55
CA ILE A 358 14.68 -18.61 24.60
C ILE A 358 15.42 -19.58 23.68
N ALA A 359 14.92 -20.80 23.55
CA ALA A 359 15.36 -21.71 22.48
C ALA A 359 14.47 -21.55 21.25
N ALA A 360 15.07 -21.60 20.06
CA ALA A 360 14.38 -21.49 18.80
C ALA A 360 14.58 -22.77 17.96
N VAL A 361 13.51 -23.29 17.39
CA VAL A 361 13.53 -24.41 16.44
C VAL A 361 12.78 -23.99 15.19
N LEU A 362 13.42 -24.15 14.04
CA LEU A 362 12.80 -23.93 12.74
C LEU A 362 12.41 -25.28 12.13
N SER A 363 11.15 -25.44 11.75
CA SER A 363 10.62 -26.66 11.13
C SER A 363 9.92 -26.36 9.81
N ALA A 364 10.00 -27.29 8.85
CA ALA A 364 9.41 -27.17 7.51
C ALA A 364 7.95 -27.68 7.42
N ASP A 365 7.17 -27.46 8.47
CA ASP A 365 5.77 -27.90 8.63
C ASP A 365 4.79 -26.72 8.69
N GLY A 366 5.09 -25.65 7.95
CA GLY A 366 4.29 -24.43 7.93
C GLY A 366 2.84 -24.64 7.44
N ASP A 367 1.96 -23.72 7.84
CA ASP A 367 0.53 -23.74 7.53
C ASP A 367 0.12 -22.77 6.41
N GLY A 368 1.11 -22.24 5.68
CA GLY A 368 0.87 -21.27 4.61
C GLY A 368 0.40 -19.91 5.11
N ARG A 369 0.60 -19.59 6.40
CA ARG A 369 0.39 -18.24 6.93
C ARG A 369 1.71 -17.49 7.03
N ASP A 370 1.69 -16.20 6.73
CA ASP A 370 2.83 -15.33 6.97
C ASP A 370 2.98 -15.01 8.47
N TRP A 371 4.05 -14.31 8.85
CA TRP A 371 4.26 -13.90 10.25
C TRP A 371 3.30 -12.83 10.77
N TYR A 372 2.41 -12.30 9.92
CA TYR A 372 1.26 -11.49 10.34
C TYR A 372 0.04 -12.36 10.67
N GLY A 373 0.14 -13.68 10.47
CA GLY A 373 -0.96 -14.62 10.62
C GLY A 373 -1.93 -14.61 9.45
N THR A 374 -1.58 -13.94 8.35
CA THR A 374 -2.40 -13.83 7.15
C THR A 374 -2.26 -15.12 6.33
N ALA A 375 -3.38 -15.75 6.01
CA ALA A 375 -3.38 -16.88 5.08
C ALA A 375 -3.14 -16.39 3.64
N ALA A 376 -2.62 -17.27 2.78
CA ALA A 376 -2.57 -17.02 1.34
C ALA A 376 -3.95 -16.60 0.79
N PRO A 377 -4.00 -15.61 -0.12
CA PRO A 377 -5.23 -15.32 -0.85
C PRO A 377 -5.73 -16.52 -1.67
#